data_AF-A0A941L056-F1
#
_entry.id   AF-A0A941L056-F1
#
_cell.length_a   1.000
_cell.length_b   1.000
_cell.length_c   1.000
_cell.angle_alpha   90.00
_cell.angle_beta   90.00
_cell.angle_gamma   90.00
#
_symmetry.space_group_name_H-M   'P 1'
#
loop_
_entity.id
_entity.type
_entity.pdbx_description
1 polymer ?
#
loop_
_entity_poly.entity_id
_entity_poly.type
_entity_poly.pdbx_seq_one_letter_code
_entity_poly.pdbx_strand_id
1 'polypeptide(L)'
;MFRTMILTVISCLLTINAQAETEQTEKLASITKDYAKCADVAVGNFTSDKQAQDSIRAFYKAMILNIKKLIALESEPENEAIDYFEEIMGREAFVGFLLKGYSDVDLQYQDEKKSLKEKYDFDWQRVHKVLWVKQGCNAIYSSLQK
;
A
#
# COMPACT_ATOMS: atom_id res chain seq x y z
N MET A 1 -19.78 -42.94 -0.22
CA MET A 1 -18.32 -42.70 -0.20
C MET A 1 -17.92 -41.25 -0.56
N PHE A 2 -18.73 -40.48 -1.30
CA PHE A 2 -18.39 -39.09 -1.67
C PHE A 2 -18.63 -38.00 -0.60
N ARG A 3 -19.37 -38.29 0.48
CA ARG A 3 -19.67 -37.30 1.53
C ARG A 3 -18.58 -37.16 2.60
N THR A 4 -17.75 -38.18 2.78
CA THR A 4 -16.70 -38.18 3.82
C THR A 4 -15.42 -37.46 3.39
N MET A 5 -15.25 -37.23 2.08
CA MET A 5 -14.06 -36.60 1.51
C MET A 5 -14.13 -35.07 1.46
N ILE A 6 -15.33 -34.49 1.58
CA ILE A 6 -15.55 -33.03 1.61
C ILE A 6 -15.24 -32.45 2.99
N LEU A 7 -15.42 -33.24 4.05
CA LEU A 7 -15.16 -32.79 5.43
C LEU A 7 -13.67 -32.69 5.77
N THR A 8 -12.80 -33.49 5.14
CA THR A 8 -11.35 -33.45 5.37
C THR A 8 -10.66 -32.26 4.71
N VAL A 9 -11.20 -31.77 3.59
CA VAL A 9 -10.66 -30.56 2.91
C VAL A 9 -10.98 -29.29 3.71
N ILE A 10 -12.11 -29.27 4.43
CA ILE A 10 -12.53 -28.12 5.23
C ILE A 10 -11.75 -28.00 6.55
N SER A 11 -11.31 -29.12 7.13
CA SER A 11 -10.50 -29.11 8.36
C SER A 11 -9.01 -28.75 8.14
N CYS A 12 -8.49 -28.81 6.90
CA CYS A 12 -7.15 -28.33 6.57
C CYS A 12 -7.06 -26.80 6.37
N LEU A 13 -8.19 -26.11 6.22
CA LEU A 13 -8.22 -24.65 6.06
C LEU A 13 -8.18 -23.89 7.40
N LEU A 14 -8.28 -24.59 8.54
CA LEU A 14 -8.33 -23.98 9.87
C LEU A 14 -6.97 -23.96 10.59
N THR A 15 -5.93 -24.50 9.98
CA THR A 15 -4.54 -24.38 10.45
C THR A 15 -3.72 -23.49 9.53
N ILE A 16 -4.33 -22.41 9.01
CA ILE A 16 -3.52 -21.25 8.66
C ILE A 16 -3.05 -20.72 10.01
N ASN A 17 -1.82 -21.08 10.39
CA ASN A 17 -1.12 -20.36 11.43
C ASN A 17 -1.21 -18.89 11.04
N ALA A 18 -2.03 -18.13 11.75
CA ALA A 18 -1.96 -16.69 11.73
C ALA A 18 -0.60 -16.36 12.34
N GLN A 19 0.45 -16.41 11.53
CA GLN A 19 1.71 -15.81 11.88
C GLN A 19 1.40 -14.34 12.09
N ALA A 20 1.51 -13.93 13.36
CA ALA A 20 1.38 -12.53 13.71
C ALA A 20 2.35 -11.75 12.83
N GLU A 21 1.85 -10.72 12.15
CA GLU A 21 2.68 -9.77 11.41
C GLU A 21 3.80 -9.30 12.35
N THR A 22 5.04 -9.32 11.88
CA THR A 22 6.15 -8.82 12.68
C THR A 22 6.00 -7.30 12.83
N GLU A 23 6.49 -6.72 13.94
CA GLU A 23 6.55 -5.25 14.11
C GLU A 23 7.21 -4.57 12.89
N GLN A 24 8.18 -5.24 12.29
CA GLN A 24 8.88 -4.76 11.09
C GLN A 24 7.98 -4.76 9.85
N THR A 25 7.15 -5.79 9.64
CA THR A 25 6.24 -5.86 8.49
C THR A 25 5.08 -4.88 8.65
N GLU A 26 4.51 -4.74 9.86
CA GLU A 26 3.50 -3.71 10.18
C GLU A 26 4.03 -2.29 9.93
N LYS A 27 5.25 -2.00 10.42
CA LYS A 27 5.89 -0.69 10.22
C LYS A 27 6.10 -0.37 8.75
N LEU A 28 6.58 -1.36 7.99
CA LEU A 28 6.86 -1.18 6.56
C LEU A 28 5.57 -1.02 5.75
N ALA A 29 4.51 -1.74 6.12
CA ALA A 29 3.17 -1.56 5.57
C ALA A 29 2.62 -0.16 5.86
N SER A 30 2.76 0.33 7.11
CA SER A 30 2.33 1.69 7.49
C SER A 30 3.06 2.77 6.67
N ILE A 31 4.38 2.68 6.55
CA ILE A 31 5.18 3.63 5.75
C ILE A 31 4.73 3.59 4.28
N THR A 32 4.42 2.41 3.75
CA THR A 32 3.94 2.25 2.36
C THR A 32 2.58 2.90 2.16
N LYS A 33 1.67 2.81 3.15
CA LYS A 33 0.38 3.53 3.14
C LYS A 33 0.58 5.05 3.15
N ASP A 34 1.52 5.55 3.94
CA ASP A 34 1.82 7.00 3.98
C ASP A 34 2.35 7.50 2.63
N TYR A 35 3.22 6.71 1.98
CA TYR A 35 3.70 7.03 0.64
C TYR A 35 2.56 7.05 -0.39
N ALA A 36 1.62 6.11 -0.30
CA ALA A 36 0.45 6.06 -1.18
C ALA A 36 -0.46 7.29 -1.00
N LYS A 37 -0.71 7.72 0.25
CA LYS A 37 -1.46 8.95 0.56
C LYS A 37 -0.78 10.18 -0.04
N CYS A 38 0.54 10.28 0.06
CA CYS A 38 1.28 11.40 -0.52
C CYS A 38 1.30 11.37 -2.05
N ALA A 39 1.41 10.19 -2.67
CA ALA A 39 1.30 10.04 -4.11
C ALA A 39 -0.07 10.49 -4.66
N ASP A 40 -1.16 10.14 -3.96
CA ASP A 40 -2.54 10.51 -4.33
C ASP A 40 -2.77 12.03 -4.37
N VAL A 41 -2.06 12.81 -3.55
CA VAL A 41 -2.25 14.27 -3.48
C VAL A 41 -1.13 15.10 -4.10
N ALA A 42 -0.07 14.47 -4.60
CA ALA A 42 1.11 15.15 -5.16
C ALA A 42 0.75 16.19 -6.24
N VAL A 43 -0.17 15.89 -7.15
CA VAL A 43 -0.55 16.79 -8.27
C VAL A 43 -0.98 18.18 -7.80
N GLY A 44 -1.58 18.30 -6.60
CA GLY A 44 -2.03 19.60 -6.08
C GLY A 44 -0.94 20.44 -5.40
N ASN A 45 0.29 19.92 -5.29
CA ASN A 45 1.32 20.44 -4.39
C ASN A 45 2.62 20.87 -5.07
N PHE A 46 2.70 20.78 -6.40
CA PHE A 46 3.86 21.23 -7.18
C PHE A 46 3.45 22.31 -8.18
N THR A 47 4.43 23.11 -8.64
CA THR A 47 4.19 24.23 -9.55
C THR A 47 4.11 23.81 -11.02
N SER A 48 4.50 22.58 -11.34
CA SER A 48 4.43 22.02 -12.69
C SER A 48 4.09 20.54 -12.67
N ASP A 49 3.46 20.07 -13.74
CA ASP A 49 3.13 18.65 -13.94
C ASP A 49 4.38 17.77 -13.88
N LYS A 50 5.50 18.25 -14.42
CA LYS A 50 6.79 17.52 -14.37
C LYS A 50 7.22 17.26 -12.93
N GLN A 51 7.20 18.27 -12.06
CA GLN A 51 7.56 18.12 -10.66
C GLN A 51 6.58 17.21 -9.92
N ALA A 52 5.28 17.31 -10.21
CA ALA A 52 4.29 16.40 -9.66
C ALA A 52 4.55 14.95 -10.06
N GLN A 53 4.82 14.69 -11.35
CA GLN A 53 5.14 13.36 -11.87
C GLN A 53 6.43 12.81 -11.28
N ASP A 54 7.46 13.62 -11.14
CA ASP A 54 8.73 13.21 -10.53
C ASP A 54 8.54 12.87 -9.04
N SER A 55 7.69 13.62 -8.33
CA SER A 55 7.32 13.31 -6.95
C SER A 55 6.52 12.01 -6.82
N ILE A 56 5.50 11.82 -7.65
CA ILE A 56 4.72 10.59 -7.74
C ILE A 56 5.65 9.39 -8.01
N ARG A 57 6.57 9.53 -8.97
CA ARG A 57 7.55 8.48 -9.30
C ARG A 57 8.42 8.13 -8.09
N ALA A 58 8.85 9.11 -7.30
CA ALA A 58 9.63 8.87 -6.09
C ALA A 58 8.84 8.04 -5.06
N PHE A 59 7.58 8.38 -4.79
CA PHE A 59 6.72 7.62 -3.88
C PHE A 59 6.47 6.20 -4.38
N TYR A 60 6.10 6.01 -5.65
CA TYR A 60 5.87 4.67 -6.21
C TYR A 60 7.13 3.82 -6.19
N LYS A 61 8.31 4.38 -6.49
CA LYS A 61 9.58 3.67 -6.39
C LYS A 61 9.84 3.21 -4.95
N ALA A 62 9.59 4.07 -3.96
CA ALA A 62 9.76 3.74 -2.56
C ALA A 62 8.74 2.66 -2.09
N MET A 63 7.48 2.75 -2.52
CA MET A 63 6.44 1.75 -2.26
C MET A 63 6.84 0.38 -2.83
N ILE A 64 7.30 0.32 -4.09
CA ILE A 64 7.76 -0.91 -4.72
C ILE A 64 8.92 -1.54 -3.92
N LEU A 65 9.87 -0.73 -3.46
CA LEU A 65 10.98 -1.22 -2.63
C LEU A 65 10.50 -1.77 -1.29
N ASN A 66 9.54 -1.11 -0.64
CA ASN A 66 8.96 -1.59 0.60
C ASN A 66 8.18 -2.89 0.39
N ILE A 67 7.40 -3.00 -0.68
CA ILE A 67 6.64 -4.22 -1.01
C ILE A 67 7.59 -5.40 -1.27
N LYS A 68 8.68 -5.20 -2.02
CA LYS A 68 9.69 -6.24 -2.23
C LYS A 68 10.31 -6.71 -0.91
N LYS A 69 10.52 -5.80 0.04
CA LYS A 69 11.02 -6.12 1.38
C LYS A 69 9.97 -6.83 2.23
N LEU A 70 8.70 -6.42 2.16
CA LEU A 70 7.59 -7.10 2.82
C LEU A 70 7.52 -8.56 2.37
N ILE A 71 7.50 -8.80 1.06
CA ILE A 71 7.51 -10.16 0.49
C ILE A 71 8.69 -10.97 1.03
N ALA A 72 9.90 -10.40 1.02
CA ALA A 72 11.09 -11.10 1.51
C ALA A 72 10.99 -11.47 3.01
N LEU A 73 10.56 -10.52 3.86
CA LEU A 73 10.40 -10.75 5.30
C LEU A 73 9.32 -11.78 5.61
N GLU A 74 8.23 -11.78 4.83
CA GLU A 74 7.14 -12.74 4.99
C GLU A 74 7.49 -14.11 4.40
N SER A 75 8.40 -14.22 3.43
CA SER A 75 8.92 -15.52 2.93
C SER A 75 9.93 -16.19 3.85
N GLU A 76 10.70 -15.43 4.65
CA GLU A 76 11.74 -15.97 5.56
C GLU A 76 11.24 -17.07 6.52
N PRO A 77 10.01 -17.03 7.05
CA PRO A 77 9.50 -18.09 7.91
C PRO A 77 8.73 -19.21 7.19
N GLU A 78 8.97 -19.48 5.90
CA GLU A 78 8.23 -20.48 5.09
C GLU A 78 6.72 -20.18 5.01
N ASN A 79 6.36 -18.92 4.74
CA ASN A 79 4.97 -18.55 4.54
C ASN A 79 4.46 -19.06 3.19
N GLU A 80 3.84 -20.25 3.22
CA GLU A 80 3.30 -20.95 2.05
C GLU A 80 2.39 -20.07 1.18
N ALA A 81 1.70 -19.08 1.75
CA ALA A 81 0.84 -18.19 0.99
C ALA A 81 1.64 -17.26 0.07
N ILE A 82 2.74 -16.68 0.56
CA ILE A 82 3.59 -15.79 -0.22
C ILE A 82 4.24 -16.58 -1.37
N ASP A 83 4.79 -17.74 -1.05
CA ASP A 83 5.45 -18.60 -2.03
C ASP A 83 4.47 -19.07 -3.11
N TYR A 84 3.24 -19.44 -2.72
CA TYR A 84 2.17 -19.78 -3.65
C TYR A 84 1.81 -18.64 -4.62
N PHE A 85 1.67 -17.41 -4.10
CA PHE A 85 1.41 -16.25 -4.97
C PHE A 85 2.60 -15.97 -5.88
N GLU A 86 3.83 -16.04 -5.39
CA GLU A 86 5.02 -15.87 -6.23
C GLU A 86 5.11 -16.90 -7.35
N GLU A 87 4.79 -18.17 -7.07
CA GLU A 87 4.80 -19.25 -8.05
C GLU A 87 3.76 -19.06 -9.16
N ILE A 88 2.54 -18.64 -8.80
CA ILE A 88 1.43 -18.55 -9.77
C ILE A 88 1.53 -17.33 -10.68
N MET A 89 1.81 -16.15 -10.13
CA MET A 89 1.80 -14.91 -10.91
C MET A 89 3.20 -14.39 -11.26
N GLY A 90 4.23 -14.91 -10.61
CA GLY A 90 5.58 -14.36 -10.68
C GLY A 90 5.74 -13.14 -9.78
N ARG A 91 6.94 -13.00 -9.20
CA ARG A 91 7.29 -11.95 -8.23
C ARG A 91 6.93 -10.53 -8.68
N GLU A 92 7.17 -10.18 -9.95
CA GLU A 92 6.89 -8.81 -10.42
C GLU A 92 5.39 -8.50 -10.49
N ALA A 93 4.58 -9.45 -10.95
CA ALA A 93 3.13 -9.29 -10.97
C ALA A 93 2.58 -9.25 -9.54
N PHE A 94 3.14 -10.02 -8.62
CA PHE A 94 2.74 -9.99 -7.21
C PHE A 94 3.06 -8.65 -6.54
N VAL A 95 4.25 -8.09 -6.81
CA VAL A 95 4.58 -6.72 -6.38
C VAL A 95 3.58 -5.72 -6.95
N GLY A 96 3.20 -5.85 -8.23
CA GLY A 96 2.19 -4.99 -8.85
C GLY A 96 0.79 -5.13 -8.21
N PHE A 97 0.40 -6.35 -7.86
CA PHE A 97 -0.86 -6.65 -7.17
C PHE A 97 -0.90 -5.98 -5.79
N LEU A 98 0.15 -6.14 -4.99
CA LEU A 98 0.25 -5.50 -3.68
C LEU A 98 0.32 -3.96 -3.82
N LEU A 99 1.05 -3.46 -4.82
CA LEU A 99 1.15 -2.04 -5.10
C LEU A 99 -0.22 -1.42 -5.35
N LYS A 100 -1.06 -2.09 -6.13
CA LYS A 100 -2.45 -1.68 -6.36
C LYS A 100 -3.23 -1.61 -5.04
N GLY A 101 -3.12 -2.63 -4.20
CA GLY A 101 -3.78 -2.66 -2.89
C GLY A 101 -3.39 -1.48 -1.98
N TYR A 102 -2.10 -1.12 -1.92
CA TYR A 102 -1.65 0.06 -1.16
C TYR A 102 -2.08 1.38 -1.80
N SER A 103 -2.06 1.46 -3.13
CA SER A 103 -2.37 2.69 -3.89
C SER A 103 -3.83 3.09 -3.78
N ASP A 104 -4.73 2.15 -3.45
CA ASP A 104 -6.14 2.44 -3.25
C ASP A 104 -6.44 3.19 -1.95
N VAL A 105 -5.45 3.32 -1.05
CA VAL A 105 -5.52 4.01 0.25
C VAL A 105 -6.67 3.53 1.15
N ASP A 106 -6.58 3.76 2.46
CA ASP A 106 -7.61 3.27 3.39
C ASP A 106 -8.93 4.07 3.30
N LEU A 107 -10.06 3.43 3.66
CA LEU A 107 -11.38 4.04 3.60
C LEU A 107 -11.48 5.31 4.45
N GLN A 108 -10.81 5.33 5.60
CA GLN A 108 -10.80 6.50 6.48
C GLN A 108 -10.19 7.72 5.78
N TYR A 109 -9.10 7.53 5.04
CA TYR A 109 -8.49 8.57 4.22
C TYR A 109 -9.41 8.99 3.06
N GLN A 110 -10.07 8.05 2.40
CA GLN A 110 -11.01 8.36 1.31
C GLN A 110 -12.22 9.18 1.82
N ASP A 111 -12.76 8.83 2.98
CA ASP A 111 -13.86 9.55 3.64
C ASP A 111 -13.42 10.95 4.06
N GLU A 112 -12.21 11.10 4.61
CA GLU A 112 -11.63 12.41 4.90
C GLU A 112 -11.51 13.25 3.63
N LYS A 113 -10.92 12.69 2.56
CA LYS A 113 -10.76 13.39 1.28
C LYS A 113 -12.10 13.82 0.72
N LYS A 114 -13.14 12.98 0.85
CA LYS A 114 -14.52 13.31 0.45
C LYS A 114 -15.10 14.45 1.29
N SER A 115 -14.99 14.39 2.61
CA SER A 115 -15.46 15.45 3.50
C SER A 115 -14.77 16.78 3.23
N LEU A 116 -13.46 16.78 2.93
CA LEU A 116 -12.74 17.98 2.55
C LEU A 116 -13.19 18.53 1.18
N LYS A 117 -13.51 17.65 0.21
CA LYS A 117 -14.08 18.09 -1.07
C LYS A 117 -15.41 18.82 -0.86
N GLU A 118 -16.30 18.28 -0.04
CA GLU A 118 -17.58 18.92 0.29
C GLU A 118 -17.36 20.25 1.03
N LYS A 119 -16.42 20.28 1.99
CA LYS A 119 -16.09 21.48 2.77
C LYS A 119 -15.51 22.63 1.93
N TYR A 120 -14.79 22.31 0.85
CA TYR A 120 -14.11 23.28 0.01
C TYR A 120 -14.76 23.42 -1.37
N ASP A 121 -16.07 23.19 -1.49
CA ASP A 121 -16.84 23.37 -2.73
C ASP A 121 -16.20 22.68 -3.94
N PHE A 122 -15.67 21.47 -3.72
CA PHE A 122 -14.98 20.64 -4.70
C PHE A 122 -13.69 21.23 -5.28
N ASP A 123 -13.07 22.22 -4.62
CA ASP A 123 -11.71 22.69 -4.93
C ASP A 123 -10.67 21.60 -4.62
N TRP A 124 -10.39 20.77 -5.63
CA TRP A 124 -9.48 19.64 -5.51
C TRP A 124 -8.05 20.06 -5.16
N GLN A 125 -7.58 21.22 -5.63
CA GLN A 125 -6.23 21.69 -5.35
C GLN A 125 -6.09 22.03 -3.86
N ARG A 126 -7.08 22.73 -3.31
CA ARG A 126 -7.10 23.06 -1.89
C ARG A 126 -7.19 21.81 -1.02
N VAL A 127 -8.03 20.85 -1.40
CA VAL A 127 -8.12 19.54 -0.70
C VAL A 127 -6.76 18.85 -0.69
N HIS A 128 -6.10 18.77 -1.85
CA HIS A 128 -4.79 18.12 -1.98
C HIS A 128 -3.72 18.82 -1.15
N LYS A 129 -3.73 20.16 -1.07
CA LYS A 129 -2.80 20.92 -0.21
C LYS A 129 -3.02 20.66 1.28
N VAL A 130 -4.26 20.61 1.73
CA VAL A 130 -4.59 20.32 3.13
C VAL A 130 -4.15 18.90 3.50
N LEU A 131 -4.47 17.91 2.67
CA LEU A 131 -4.06 16.53 2.89
C LEU A 131 -2.55 16.36 2.86
N TRP A 132 -1.86 17.01 1.92
CA TRP A 132 -0.40 16.96 1.83
C TRP A 132 0.29 17.44 3.11
N VAL A 133 -0.19 18.55 3.68
CA VAL A 133 0.32 19.06 4.97
C VAL A 133 -0.02 18.11 6.10
N LYS A 134 -1.28 17.64 6.18
CA LYS A 134 -1.74 16.76 7.26
C LYS A 134 -0.98 15.44 7.32
N GLN A 135 -0.68 14.85 6.16
CA GLN A 135 0.04 13.58 6.04
C GLN A 135 1.57 13.76 6.11
N GLY A 136 2.08 14.99 6.35
CA GLY A 136 3.52 15.22 6.48
C GLY A 136 4.32 15.01 5.19
N CYS A 137 3.67 15.11 4.03
CA CYS A 137 4.26 14.71 2.74
C CYS A 137 5.50 15.52 2.34
N ASN A 138 5.66 16.75 2.84
CA ASN A 138 6.89 17.53 2.66
C ASN A 138 8.11 16.83 3.28
N ALA A 139 7.99 16.34 4.51
CA ALA A 139 9.08 15.69 5.22
C ALA A 139 9.40 14.35 4.58
N ILE A 140 8.36 13.58 4.23
CA ILE A 140 8.50 12.30 3.54
C ILE A 140 9.15 12.49 2.17
N TYR A 141 8.65 13.42 1.35
CA TYR A 141 9.21 13.63 0.02
C TYR A 141 10.68 14.05 0.11
N SER A 142 11.02 14.94 1.05
CA SER A 142 12.39 15.39 1.26
C SER A 142 13.34 14.26 1.69
N SER A 143 12.86 13.25 2.43
CA SER A 143 13.70 12.11 2.83
C SER A 143 13.96 11.15 1.67
N LEU A 144 13.05 11.07 0.68
CA LEU A 144 13.20 10.24 -0.52
C LEU A 144 14.12 10.85 -1.60
N GLN A 145 14.49 12.13 -1.47
CA GLN A 145 15.42 12.81 -2.39
C GLN A 145 16.90 12.75 -1.94
N LYS A 146 17.18 12.14 -0.78
CA LYS A 146 18.53 11.96 -0.23
C LYS A 146 19.10 10.62 -0.67
#